data_AF-A0A7S2QHD6-F1
#
_entry.id   AF-A0A7S2QHD6-F1
#
_cell.length_a   1.000
_cell.length_b   1.000
_cell.length_c   1.000
_cell.angle_alpha   90.00
_cell.angle_beta   90.00
_cell.angle_gamma   90.00
#
_symmetry.space_group_name_H-M   'P 1'
#
loop_
_entity.id
_entity.type
_entity.pdbx_description
1 polymer ?
#
loop_
_entity_poly.entity_id
_entity_poly.type
_entity_poly.pdbx_seq_one_letter_code
_entity_poly.pdbx_strand_id
1 'polypeptide(L)'
;ACKEKWRGNVPIVPVSALARGVQGADVVVLANFVNDARNALYCPHDCYGNASVPDALNTTAITAANVLRTIRAIHAQDPAVTVLVLARYADAKQVLYVNNRTLARVEAINAAVRASIQDEPNTYWVDSAFPEGVSMFQTLNGGHANCRGDKVMASNVIDAMFRHRVLARGLELGDASCLARTDCAGLALPCCQRAAACYVDGSGTC
;
A
#
# COMPACT_ATOMS: atom_id res chain seq x y z
N ALA A 1 -21.10 15.48 -20.17
CA ALA A 1 -21.21 15.33 -18.71
C ALA A 1 -20.61 13.98 -18.33
N CYS A 2 -19.71 13.94 -17.34
CA CYS A 2 -19.16 12.66 -16.85
C CYS A 2 -20.31 11.83 -16.28
N LYS A 3 -20.36 10.54 -16.62
CA LYS A 3 -21.29 9.60 -16.00
C LYS A 3 -20.56 9.01 -14.81
N GLU A 4 -20.97 9.42 -13.62
CA GLU A 4 -20.57 8.75 -12.38
C GLU A 4 -20.74 7.24 -12.53
N LYS A 5 -19.71 6.48 -12.16
CA LYS A 5 -19.76 5.01 -12.15
C LYS A 5 -20.57 4.56 -10.93
N TRP A 6 -21.87 4.75 -11.06
CA TRP A 6 -22.90 4.39 -10.11
C TRP A 6 -23.14 2.86 -10.12
N ARG A 7 -23.23 2.22 -8.95
CA ARG A 7 -24.18 1.11 -8.75
C ARG A 7 -25.49 1.73 -8.24
N GLY A 8 -26.24 2.41 -9.11
CA GLY A 8 -27.36 3.28 -8.68
C GLY A 8 -26.89 4.53 -7.92
N ASN A 9 -27.78 5.24 -7.22
CA ASN A 9 -27.54 6.59 -6.62
C ASN A 9 -26.57 6.64 -5.40
N VAL A 10 -25.59 5.75 -5.28
CA VAL A 10 -24.64 5.72 -4.15
C VAL A 10 -23.18 5.69 -4.65
N PRO A 11 -22.26 6.50 -4.10
CA PRO A 11 -20.83 6.35 -4.38
C PRO A 11 -20.41 4.90 -4.16
N ILE A 12 -19.43 4.41 -4.93
CA ILE A 12 -19.04 2.98 -4.93
C ILE A 12 -18.80 2.43 -3.50
N VAL A 13 -18.30 3.25 -2.56
CA VAL A 13 -18.59 3.18 -1.11
C VAL A 13 -18.41 4.60 -0.50
N PRO A 14 -19.37 5.18 0.24
CA PRO A 14 -19.16 6.45 0.95
C PRO A 14 -18.06 6.32 2.02
N VAL A 15 -17.23 7.36 2.21
CA VAL A 15 -16.19 7.36 3.26
C VAL A 15 -16.78 7.09 4.66
N SER A 16 -17.98 7.59 4.94
CA SER A 16 -18.68 7.33 6.20
C SER A 16 -19.07 5.85 6.38
N ALA A 17 -19.33 5.13 5.29
CA ALA A 17 -19.59 3.69 5.34
C ALA A 17 -18.29 2.90 5.55
N LEU A 18 -17.17 3.34 4.98
CA LEU A 18 -15.84 2.76 5.27
C LEU A 18 -15.49 2.92 6.76
N ALA A 19 -15.63 4.14 7.30
CA ALA A 19 -15.34 4.43 8.70
C ALA A 19 -16.18 3.58 9.66
N ARG A 20 -17.49 3.43 9.39
CA ARG A 20 -18.36 2.53 10.17
C ARG A 20 -17.97 1.06 10.03
N GLY A 21 -17.52 0.63 8.85
CA GLY A 21 -17.11 -0.76 8.60
C GLY A 21 -15.90 -1.21 9.41
N VAL A 22 -15.09 -0.27 9.91
CA VAL A 22 -13.92 -0.54 10.75
C VAL A 22 -14.12 -0.07 12.20
N GLN A 23 -15.35 0.24 12.59
CA GLN A 23 -15.65 0.66 13.96
C GLN A 23 -15.27 -0.45 14.95
N GLY A 24 -14.52 -0.10 15.99
CA GLY A 24 -14.04 -1.04 17.01
C GLY A 24 -12.78 -1.82 16.62
N ALA A 25 -12.16 -1.53 15.47
CA ALA A 25 -10.85 -2.07 15.13
C ALA A 25 -9.75 -1.31 15.88
N ASP A 26 -8.77 -2.00 16.45
CA ASP A 26 -7.60 -1.33 17.06
C ASP A 26 -6.67 -0.74 15.98
N VAL A 27 -6.61 -1.40 14.82
CA VAL A 27 -5.70 -1.08 13.71
C VAL A 27 -6.42 -1.20 12.38
N VAL A 28 -6.25 -0.20 11.51
CA VAL A 28 -6.80 -0.18 10.15
C VAL A 28 -5.67 0.02 9.15
N VAL A 29 -5.56 -0.86 8.16
CA VAL A 29 -4.59 -0.73 7.06
C VAL A 29 -5.30 -0.22 5.80
N LEU A 30 -4.94 0.98 5.36
CA LEU A 30 -5.38 1.56 4.09
C LEU A 30 -4.40 1.15 2.98
N ALA A 31 -4.80 0.18 2.15
CA ALA A 31 -3.92 -0.45 1.15
C ALA A 31 -4.28 -0.15 -0.33
N ASN A 32 -5.29 0.68 -0.61
CA ASN A 32 -5.99 0.60 -1.89
C ASN A 32 -6.03 1.88 -2.75
N PHE A 33 -5.11 2.84 -2.53
CA PHE A 33 -4.95 3.94 -3.50
C PHE A 33 -4.17 3.54 -4.77
N VAL A 34 -3.79 2.26 -4.87
CA VAL A 34 -3.10 1.65 -6.02
C VAL A 34 -3.92 1.80 -7.31
N ASN A 35 -5.25 1.82 -7.22
CA ASN A 35 -6.15 1.86 -8.38
C ASN A 35 -6.48 3.28 -8.86
N ASP A 36 -6.12 4.33 -8.11
CA ASP A 36 -6.55 5.69 -8.40
C ASP A 36 -5.94 6.27 -9.68
N ALA A 37 -4.74 5.86 -10.07
CA ALA A 37 -4.19 6.24 -11.38
C ALA A 37 -4.64 5.29 -12.51
N ARG A 38 -5.02 4.05 -12.16
CA ARG A 38 -5.39 3.00 -13.11
C ARG A 38 -6.79 3.29 -13.66
N ASN A 39 -7.77 3.54 -12.81
CA ASN A 39 -9.13 3.85 -13.23
C ASN A 39 -9.21 5.17 -14.06
N ALA A 40 -8.37 6.17 -13.80
CA ALA A 40 -8.31 7.40 -14.60
C ALA A 40 -7.79 7.16 -16.02
N LEU A 41 -6.93 6.15 -16.21
CA LEU A 41 -6.38 5.77 -17.51
C LEU A 41 -7.28 4.82 -18.30
N TYR A 42 -7.98 3.90 -17.64
CA TYR A 42 -8.84 2.91 -18.30
C TYR A 42 -10.31 3.32 -18.38
N CYS A 43 -10.72 4.32 -17.60
CA CYS A 43 -12.07 4.86 -17.59
C CYS A 43 -12.01 6.40 -17.57
N PRO A 44 -11.65 7.05 -18.69
CA PRO A 44 -11.43 8.51 -18.81
C PRO A 44 -12.69 9.38 -18.57
N HIS A 45 -13.78 8.78 -18.08
CA HIS A 45 -15.05 9.42 -17.75
C HIS A 45 -15.60 9.04 -16.37
N ASP A 46 -14.87 8.21 -15.60
CA ASP A 46 -15.25 7.88 -14.22
C ASP A 46 -14.85 9.04 -13.31
N CYS A 47 -15.83 9.68 -12.68
CA CYS A 47 -15.62 10.80 -11.77
C CYS A 47 -14.72 10.40 -10.59
N TYR A 48 -13.68 11.20 -10.32
CA TYR A 48 -12.84 11.08 -9.13
C TYR A 48 -13.19 12.20 -8.16
N GLY A 49 -13.84 11.87 -7.04
CA GLY A 49 -14.20 12.87 -6.03
C GLY A 49 -15.03 14.05 -6.58
N ASN A 50 -15.97 13.78 -7.50
CA ASN A 50 -16.80 14.75 -8.24
C ASN A 50 -16.08 15.60 -9.31
N ALA A 51 -14.81 15.33 -9.62
CA ALA A 51 -14.07 16.00 -10.69
C ALA A 51 -13.86 15.08 -11.90
N SER A 52 -13.98 15.66 -13.11
CA SER A 52 -13.46 15.07 -14.35
C SER A 52 -11.94 15.23 -14.32
N VAL A 53 -11.18 14.14 -14.29
CA VAL A 53 -9.72 14.18 -14.22
C VAL A 53 -9.15 13.89 -15.61
N PRO A 54 -8.62 14.89 -16.33
CA PRO A 54 -8.18 14.73 -17.73
C PRO A 54 -6.80 14.08 -17.87
N ASP A 55 -6.03 13.92 -16.79
CA ASP A 55 -4.67 13.37 -16.85
C ASP A 55 -4.28 12.59 -15.58
N ALA A 56 -3.27 11.72 -15.72
CA ALA A 56 -2.79 10.89 -14.63
C ALA A 56 -1.89 11.61 -13.61
N LEU A 57 -1.74 12.94 -13.73
CA LEU A 57 -0.96 13.80 -12.81
C LEU A 57 -1.89 14.45 -11.76
N ASN A 58 -3.12 14.78 -12.13
CA ASN A 58 -4.14 15.27 -11.20
C ASN A 58 -4.68 14.19 -10.23
N THR A 59 -4.39 12.90 -10.47
CA THR A 59 -4.84 11.83 -9.58
C THR A 59 -4.13 11.85 -8.22
N THR A 60 -2.88 12.29 -8.14
CA THR A 60 -2.11 12.26 -6.87
C THR A 60 -2.71 13.14 -5.79
N ALA A 61 -3.05 14.39 -6.14
CA ALA A 61 -3.67 15.32 -5.20
C ALA A 61 -5.05 14.83 -4.74
N ILE A 62 -5.82 14.25 -5.67
CA ILE A 62 -7.14 13.67 -5.35
C ILE A 62 -7.01 12.45 -4.45
N THR A 63 -6.07 11.56 -4.74
CA THR A 63 -5.73 10.42 -3.88
C THR A 63 -5.36 10.89 -2.48
N ALA A 64 -4.43 11.85 -2.36
CA ALA A 64 -4.01 12.38 -1.06
C ALA A 64 -5.19 12.95 -0.27
N ALA A 65 -6.04 13.76 -0.92
CA ALA A 65 -7.24 14.34 -0.29
C ALA A 65 -8.25 13.26 0.14
N ASN A 66 -8.45 12.20 -0.65
CA ASN A 66 -9.37 11.12 -0.32
C ASN A 66 -8.85 10.22 0.80
N VAL A 67 -7.54 9.92 0.81
CA VAL A 67 -6.89 9.19 1.90
C VAL A 67 -7.02 9.99 3.20
N LEU A 68 -6.68 11.29 3.17
CA LEU A 68 -6.83 12.18 4.33
C LEU A 68 -8.27 12.23 4.85
N ARG A 69 -9.24 12.36 3.94
CA ARG A 69 -10.67 12.35 4.29
C ARG A 69 -11.08 11.03 4.94
N THR A 70 -10.54 9.91 4.47
CA THR A 70 -10.82 8.57 5.01
C THR A 70 -10.24 8.42 6.41
N ILE A 71 -8.99 8.81 6.62
CA ILE A 71 -8.33 8.83 7.94
C ILE A 71 -9.15 9.63 8.94
N ARG A 72 -9.49 10.88 8.60
CA ARG A 72 -10.27 11.76 9.49
C ARG A 72 -11.65 11.20 9.81
N ALA A 73 -12.29 10.53 8.85
CA ALA A 73 -13.59 9.90 9.10
C ALA A 73 -13.48 8.70 10.04
N ILE A 74 -12.40 7.90 9.95
CA ILE A 74 -12.11 6.81 10.89
C ILE A 74 -11.89 7.38 12.29
N HIS A 75 -11.01 8.38 12.44
CA HIS A 75 -10.74 9.01 13.74
C HIS A 75 -11.92 9.76 14.34
N ALA A 76 -12.84 10.24 13.51
CA ALA A 76 -14.10 10.82 14.00
C ALA A 76 -15.04 9.76 14.60
N GLN A 77 -14.93 8.49 14.22
CA GLN A 77 -15.64 7.38 14.88
C GLN A 77 -14.91 6.93 16.15
N ASP A 78 -13.58 6.81 16.07
CA ASP A 78 -12.74 6.45 17.21
C ASP A 78 -11.32 7.04 17.02
N PRO A 79 -10.92 8.03 17.82
CA PRO A 79 -9.61 8.67 17.71
C PRO A 79 -8.45 7.80 18.20
N ALA A 80 -8.72 6.68 18.89
CA ALA A 80 -7.69 5.78 19.40
C ALA A 80 -7.20 4.76 18.36
N VAL A 81 -7.94 4.58 17.26
CA VAL A 81 -7.57 3.65 16.18
C VAL A 81 -6.23 4.04 15.60
N THR A 82 -5.36 3.05 15.41
CA THR A 82 -4.14 3.23 14.62
C THR A 82 -4.44 3.05 13.14
N VAL A 83 -4.17 4.07 12.32
CA VAL A 83 -4.31 3.97 10.87
C VAL A 83 -2.95 3.82 10.21
N LEU A 84 -2.76 2.74 9.47
CA LEU A 84 -1.55 2.47 8.70
C LEU A 84 -1.84 2.69 7.21
N VAL A 85 -1.11 3.61 6.58
CA VAL A 85 -1.23 3.85 5.13
C VAL A 85 -0.12 3.11 4.41
N LEU A 86 -0.50 2.04 3.71
CA LEU A 86 0.44 1.22 2.95
C LEU A 86 0.79 1.90 1.63
N ALA A 87 2.08 2.17 1.44
CA ALA A 87 2.62 2.71 0.22
C ALA A 87 2.19 1.85 -0.98
N ARG A 88 1.96 2.52 -2.10
CA ARG A 88 1.72 1.84 -3.37
C ARG A 88 3.02 1.18 -3.84
N TYR A 89 2.95 -0.09 -4.23
CA TYR A 89 4.04 -0.77 -4.90
C TYR A 89 4.08 -0.40 -6.41
N ALA A 90 5.23 -0.55 -7.04
CA ALA A 90 5.39 -0.23 -8.46
C ALA A 90 4.54 -1.13 -9.37
N ASP A 91 3.81 -0.55 -10.34
CA ASP A 91 3.04 -1.35 -11.29
C ASP A 91 3.95 -2.17 -12.22
N ALA A 92 3.52 -3.38 -12.55
CA ALA A 92 4.10 -4.13 -13.66
C ALA A 92 3.01 -4.42 -14.69
N LYS A 93 2.82 -3.50 -15.63
CA LYS A 93 1.72 -3.59 -16.62
C LYS A 93 1.88 -4.76 -17.60
N GLN A 94 3.10 -5.27 -17.82
CA GLN A 94 3.39 -6.28 -18.84
C GLN A 94 4.58 -7.21 -18.50
N VAL A 95 5.12 -7.15 -17.27
CA VAL A 95 6.33 -7.88 -16.89
C VAL A 95 6.16 -8.50 -15.49
N LEU A 96 6.93 -9.54 -15.17
CA LEU A 96 6.94 -10.15 -13.83
C LEU A 96 7.83 -9.41 -12.83
N TYR A 97 8.47 -8.32 -13.25
CA TYR A 97 9.51 -7.60 -12.53
C TYR A 97 9.21 -6.11 -12.42
N VAL A 98 9.73 -5.48 -11.39
CA VAL A 98 9.71 -4.02 -11.22
C VAL A 98 10.62 -3.37 -12.26
N ASN A 99 10.28 -2.17 -12.75
CA ASN A 99 11.16 -1.36 -13.59
C ASN A 99 11.39 0.04 -12.99
N ASN A 100 12.57 0.61 -13.26
CA ASN A 100 13.00 1.90 -12.69
C ASN A 100 12.14 3.10 -13.06
N ARG A 101 11.52 3.08 -14.25
CA ARG A 101 10.63 4.16 -14.69
C ARG A 101 9.34 4.19 -13.88
N THR A 102 8.80 3.02 -13.52
CA THR A 102 7.59 2.91 -12.73
C THR A 102 7.86 3.15 -11.24
N LEU A 103 9.06 2.81 -10.76
CA LEU A 103 9.50 3.13 -9.39
C LEU A 103 9.47 4.64 -9.12
N ALA A 104 10.19 5.44 -9.90
CA ALA A 104 10.28 6.89 -9.65
C ALA A 104 8.91 7.59 -9.64
N ARG A 105 7.99 7.18 -10.53
CA ARG A 105 6.63 7.72 -10.56
C ARG A 105 5.85 7.36 -9.30
N VAL A 106 5.95 6.11 -8.86
CA VAL A 106 5.20 5.61 -7.68
C VAL A 106 5.77 6.20 -6.40
N GLU A 107 7.09 6.37 -6.30
CA GLU A 107 7.76 7.07 -5.20
C GLU A 107 7.28 8.52 -5.07
N ALA A 108 7.15 9.24 -6.18
CA ALA A 108 6.64 10.62 -6.15
C ALA A 108 5.18 10.69 -5.64
N ILE A 109 4.33 9.74 -6.05
CA ILE A 109 2.95 9.63 -5.55
C ILE A 109 2.94 9.33 -4.05
N ASN A 110 3.71 8.32 -3.63
CA ASN A 110 3.84 7.90 -2.24
C ASN A 110 4.34 9.05 -1.35
N ALA A 111 5.35 9.80 -1.79
CA ALA A 111 5.88 10.95 -1.08
C ALA A 111 4.82 12.05 -0.90
N ALA A 112 4.04 12.35 -1.94
CA ALA A 112 2.97 13.35 -1.87
C ALA A 112 1.83 12.94 -0.92
N VAL A 113 1.41 11.67 -0.96
CA VAL A 113 0.38 11.15 -0.04
C VAL A 113 0.91 11.14 1.39
N ARG A 114 2.13 10.65 1.61
CA ARG A 114 2.79 10.66 2.92
C ARG A 114 2.86 12.06 3.52
N ALA A 115 3.31 13.04 2.75
CA ALA A 115 3.38 14.43 3.19
C ALA A 115 2.00 15.00 3.57
N SER A 116 0.92 14.54 2.93
CA SER A 116 -0.44 15.02 3.18
C SER A 116 -1.07 14.45 4.45
N ILE A 117 -0.53 13.34 4.99
CA ILE A 117 -1.09 12.65 6.16
C ILE A 117 -0.17 12.68 7.39
N GLN A 118 1.06 13.17 7.25
CA GLN A 118 2.11 13.07 8.27
C GLN A 118 1.73 13.73 9.61
N ASP A 119 0.82 14.71 9.58
CA ASP A 119 0.36 15.46 10.75
C ASP A 119 -0.91 14.87 11.37
N GLU A 120 -1.49 13.81 10.78
CA GLU A 120 -2.67 13.16 11.34
C GLU A 120 -2.29 12.30 12.56
N PRO A 121 -2.98 12.44 13.70
CA PRO A 121 -2.68 11.66 14.90
C PRO A 121 -2.91 10.17 14.65
N ASN A 122 -2.18 9.31 15.36
CA ASN A 122 -2.30 7.84 15.27
C ASN A 122 -2.26 7.30 13.83
N THR A 123 -1.66 8.04 12.90
CA THR A 123 -1.53 7.68 11.49
C THR A 123 -0.08 7.46 11.15
N TYR A 124 0.24 6.31 10.56
CA TYR A 124 1.62 5.97 10.21
C TYR A 124 1.75 5.49 8.77
N TRP A 125 2.85 5.88 8.15
CA TRP A 125 3.19 5.45 6.80
C TRP A 125 3.92 4.12 6.81
N VAL A 126 3.54 3.21 5.91
CA VAL A 126 4.19 1.91 5.73
C VAL A 126 4.82 1.84 4.35
N ASP A 127 6.14 1.71 4.28
CA ASP A 127 6.84 1.58 3.01
C ASP A 127 6.56 0.23 2.33
N SER A 128 6.56 0.22 0.99
CA SER A 128 6.23 -0.95 0.17
C SER A 128 7.05 -0.93 -1.12
N ALA A 129 8.37 -1.09 -0.96
CA ALA A 129 9.29 -1.21 -2.08
C ALA A 129 9.42 -2.69 -2.48
N PHE A 130 9.32 -2.96 -3.78
CA PHE A 130 9.60 -4.29 -4.35
C PHE A 130 10.99 -4.27 -4.99
N PRO A 131 11.81 -5.33 -4.83
CA PRO A 131 13.15 -5.36 -5.38
C PRO A 131 13.12 -5.54 -6.90
N GLU A 132 14.12 -4.96 -7.58
CA GLU A 132 14.40 -5.26 -8.98
C GLU A 132 14.86 -6.72 -9.14
N GLY A 133 14.60 -7.32 -10.30
CA GLY A 133 15.09 -8.66 -10.64
C GLY A 133 14.41 -9.84 -9.93
N VAL A 134 13.50 -9.60 -8.97
CA VAL A 134 12.71 -10.67 -8.33
C VAL A 134 11.30 -10.71 -8.92
N SER A 135 10.76 -11.91 -9.12
CA SER A 135 9.39 -12.10 -9.59
C SER A 135 8.40 -11.80 -8.46
N MET A 136 7.76 -10.63 -8.53
CA MET A 136 6.87 -10.09 -7.49
C MET A 136 5.39 -10.08 -7.88
N PHE A 137 5.06 -10.38 -9.14
CA PHE A 137 3.70 -10.31 -9.67
C PHE A 137 3.15 -11.69 -10.04
N GLN A 138 1.81 -11.78 -10.04
CA GLN A 138 1.09 -12.97 -10.50
C GLN A 138 1.17 -13.11 -12.02
N THR A 139 1.20 -14.36 -12.50
CA THR A 139 1.17 -14.69 -13.93
C THR A 139 -0.23 -14.59 -14.52
N LEU A 140 -1.27 -15.01 -13.78
CA LEU A 140 -2.66 -15.06 -14.25
C LEU A 140 -3.32 -13.67 -14.26
N ASN A 141 -3.11 -12.87 -13.22
CA ASN A 141 -3.67 -11.52 -13.11
C ASN A 141 -2.54 -10.49 -13.02
N GLY A 142 -1.97 -10.15 -14.19
CA GLY A 142 -0.84 -9.24 -14.30
C GLY A 142 -1.02 -7.92 -13.54
N GLY A 143 -0.01 -7.54 -12.76
CA GLY A 143 0.03 -6.34 -11.93
C GLY A 143 -0.42 -6.52 -10.48
N HIS A 144 -1.01 -7.66 -10.11
CA HIS A 144 -1.20 -8.00 -8.69
C HIS A 144 0.07 -8.62 -8.11
N ALA A 145 0.36 -8.30 -6.86
CA ALA A 145 1.42 -8.96 -6.10
C ALA A 145 1.17 -10.48 -6.02
N ASN A 146 2.24 -11.26 -6.14
CA ASN A 146 2.21 -12.68 -5.77
C ASN A 146 2.53 -12.83 -4.28
N CYS A 147 2.61 -14.07 -3.79
CA CYS A 147 2.88 -14.35 -2.36
C CYS A 147 4.18 -13.73 -1.85
N ARG A 148 5.18 -13.46 -2.70
CA ARG A 148 6.41 -12.76 -2.32
C ARG A 148 6.14 -11.28 -2.07
N GLY A 149 5.38 -10.64 -2.95
CA GLY A 149 4.92 -9.25 -2.77
C GLY A 149 4.06 -9.10 -1.52
N ASP A 150 3.12 -10.02 -1.31
CA ASP A 150 2.26 -10.02 -0.12
C ASP A 150 3.09 -10.20 1.16
N LYS A 151 4.09 -11.08 1.15
CA LYS A 151 5.04 -11.23 2.26
C LYS A 151 5.74 -9.91 2.59
N VAL A 152 6.29 -9.23 1.57
CA VAL A 152 7.01 -7.95 1.76
C VAL A 152 6.08 -6.89 2.36
N MET A 153 4.87 -6.75 1.82
CA MET A 153 3.87 -5.80 2.32
C MET A 153 3.49 -6.10 3.78
N ALA A 154 3.16 -7.35 4.10
CA ALA A 154 2.80 -7.76 5.45
C ALA A 154 3.94 -7.55 6.45
N SER A 155 5.17 -7.87 6.05
CA SER A 155 6.36 -7.69 6.89
C SER A 155 6.60 -6.21 7.21
N ASN A 156 6.42 -5.32 6.22
CA ASN A 156 6.56 -3.88 6.42
C ASN A 156 5.47 -3.31 7.33
N VAL A 157 4.23 -3.84 7.25
CA VAL A 157 3.14 -3.45 8.16
C VAL A 157 3.51 -3.82 9.60
N ILE A 158 3.96 -5.05 9.84
CA ILE A 158 4.36 -5.50 11.19
C ILE A 158 5.53 -4.67 11.72
N ASP A 159 6.53 -4.40 10.88
CA ASP A 159 7.68 -3.57 11.23
C ASP A 159 7.28 -2.13 11.55
N ALA A 160 6.38 -1.52 10.77
CA ALA A 160 5.85 -0.19 11.07
C ALA A 160 5.08 -0.16 12.40
N MET A 161 4.23 -1.16 12.64
CA MET A 161 3.51 -1.28 13.92
C MET A 161 4.48 -1.39 15.10
N PHE A 162 5.56 -2.15 14.96
CA PHE A 162 6.58 -2.26 15.99
C PHE A 162 7.34 -0.95 16.20
N ARG A 163 7.82 -0.30 15.12
CA ARG A 163 8.54 0.99 15.17
C ARG A 163 7.72 2.10 15.81
N HIS A 164 6.41 2.09 15.59
CA HIS A 164 5.47 3.05 16.17
C HIS A 164 4.86 2.59 17.51
N ARG A 165 5.37 1.50 18.09
CA ARG A 165 4.95 0.97 19.41
C ARG A 165 3.47 0.59 19.50
N VAL A 166 2.86 0.28 18.36
CA VAL A 166 1.53 -0.33 18.27
C VAL A 166 1.63 -1.80 18.69
N LEU A 167 2.73 -2.47 18.33
CA LEU A 167 3.07 -3.81 18.81
C LEU A 167 4.25 -3.76 19.79
N ALA A 168 4.20 -4.62 20.81
CA ALA A 168 5.31 -4.80 21.74
C ALA A 168 6.49 -5.58 21.14
N ARG A 169 6.26 -6.35 20.08
CA ARG A 169 7.26 -7.17 19.38
C ARG A 169 7.04 -7.08 17.87
N GLY A 170 8.13 -7.02 17.12
CA GLY A 170 8.14 -6.97 15.66
C GLY A 170 8.92 -8.11 15.04
N LEU A 171 9.13 -7.99 13.73
CA LEU A 171 10.09 -8.80 12.99
C LEU A 171 11.48 -8.20 13.14
N GLU A 172 12.50 -9.04 13.12
CA GLU A 172 13.89 -8.57 13.04
C GLU A 172 14.19 -8.43 11.55
N LEU A 173 13.90 -7.27 10.94
CA LEU A 173 14.15 -7.10 9.51
C LEU A 173 15.58 -6.62 9.26
N GLY A 174 16.27 -7.33 8.36
CA GLY A 174 17.55 -6.88 7.80
C GLY A 174 17.39 -5.63 6.92
N ASP A 175 18.51 -5.12 6.44
CA ASP A 175 18.53 -3.93 5.57
C ASP A 175 17.83 -4.15 4.21
N ALA A 176 17.67 -3.07 3.45
CA ALA A 176 17.05 -3.13 2.13
C ALA A 176 17.83 -4.00 1.12
N SER A 177 19.13 -4.23 1.30
CA SER A 177 19.94 -5.08 0.41
C SER A 177 19.54 -6.55 0.49
N CYS A 178 18.96 -6.98 1.63
CA CYS A 178 18.42 -8.33 1.81
C CYS A 178 17.19 -8.62 0.95
N LEU A 179 16.44 -7.59 0.53
CA LEU A 179 15.14 -7.75 -0.10
C LEU A 179 15.18 -8.59 -1.39
N ALA A 180 16.25 -8.44 -2.17
CA ALA A 180 16.45 -9.11 -3.46
C ALA A 180 17.15 -10.48 -3.36
N ARG A 181 17.54 -10.92 -2.15
CA ARG A 181 18.26 -12.19 -1.96
C ARG A 181 17.39 -13.37 -2.37
N THR A 182 18.01 -14.32 -3.06
CA THR A 182 17.38 -15.57 -3.55
C THR A 182 18.12 -16.81 -3.08
N ASP A 183 19.37 -16.64 -2.63
CA ASP A 183 20.21 -17.62 -1.97
C ASP A 183 19.89 -17.66 -0.46
N CYS A 184 18.84 -18.40 -0.12
CA CYS A 184 18.28 -18.40 1.25
C CYS A 184 19.16 -19.15 2.26
N ALA A 185 19.89 -20.17 1.80
CA ALA A 185 20.70 -21.02 2.67
C ALA A 185 21.77 -20.21 3.40
N GLY A 186 21.73 -20.25 4.73
CA GLY A 186 22.73 -19.59 5.57
C GLY A 186 22.58 -18.07 5.68
N LEU A 187 21.47 -17.50 5.19
CA LEU A 187 21.14 -16.12 5.53
C LEU A 187 20.92 -15.99 7.03
N ALA A 188 21.49 -14.95 7.64
CA ALA A 188 21.12 -14.56 8.98
C ALA A 188 19.61 -14.31 9.05
N LEU A 189 18.99 -14.67 10.18
CA LEU A 189 17.54 -14.57 10.39
C LEU A 189 16.97 -13.23 9.91
N PRO A 190 17.58 -12.06 10.17
CA PRO A 190 16.98 -10.81 9.75
C PRO A 190 16.93 -10.62 8.24
N CYS A 191 17.97 -11.09 7.56
CA CYS A 191 18.04 -11.04 6.11
C CYS A 191 17.04 -12.01 5.47
N CYS A 192 16.86 -13.20 6.08
CA CYS A 192 15.87 -14.17 5.64
C CYS A 192 14.43 -13.65 5.76
N GLN A 193 14.10 -13.04 6.90
CA GLN A 193 12.79 -12.44 7.14
C GLN A 193 12.51 -11.33 6.12
N ARG A 194 13.50 -10.50 5.82
CA ARG A 194 13.41 -9.40 4.85
C ARG A 194 13.35 -9.86 3.38
N ALA A 195 14.06 -10.92 3.01
CA ALA A 195 14.18 -11.36 1.62
C ALA A 195 12.83 -11.79 1.02
N ALA A 196 12.49 -11.28 -0.16
CA ALA A 196 11.20 -11.57 -0.80
C ALA A 196 11.06 -13.04 -1.23
N ALA A 197 12.17 -13.71 -1.54
CA ALA A 197 12.18 -15.09 -2.04
C ALA A 197 12.41 -16.17 -0.98
N CYS A 198 12.77 -15.79 0.25
CA CYS A 198 13.12 -16.73 1.31
C CYS A 198 12.02 -16.85 2.37
N TYR A 199 12.05 -17.89 3.19
CA TYR A 199 11.13 -18.08 4.30
C TYR A 199 11.90 -18.65 5.49
N VAL A 200 11.49 -18.26 6.69
CA VAL A 200 11.98 -18.88 7.92
C VAL A 200 11.13 -20.11 8.19
N ASP A 201 11.76 -21.27 8.36
CA ASP A 201 11.07 -22.50 8.68
C ASP A 201 10.68 -22.59 10.17
N GLY A 202 10.00 -23.68 10.55
CA GLY A 202 9.59 -23.89 11.95
C GLY A 202 10.75 -24.07 12.94
N SER A 203 11.98 -24.26 12.46
CA SER A 203 13.20 -24.36 13.28
C SER A 203 13.90 -23.02 13.48
N GLY A 204 13.43 -21.95 12.82
CA GLY A 204 14.09 -20.64 12.84
C GLY A 204 15.21 -20.50 11.82
N THR A 205 15.29 -21.42 10.84
CA THR A 205 16.33 -21.45 9.80
C THR A 205 15.82 -20.85 8.50
N CYS A 206 16.74 -20.28 7.72
CA CYS A 206 16.58 -19.95 6.31
C CYS A 206 17.24 -21.04 5.45
#